data_AF-A0A2A4MG90-F1
#
_entry.id   AF-A0A2A4MG90-F1
#
_cell.length_a   1.000
_cell.length_b   1.000
_cell.length_c   1.000
_cell.angle_alpha   90.00
_cell.angle_beta   90.00
_cell.angle_gamma   90.00
#
_symmetry.space_group_name_H-M   'P 1'
#
loop_
_entity.id
_entity.type
_entity.pdbx_description
1 polymer ?
#
loop_
_entity_poly.entity_id
_entity_poly.type
_entity_poly.pdbx_seq_one_letter_code
_entity_poly.pdbx_strand_id
1 'polypeptide(L)' 'MEYIDKILASEYFAFIVAGVVILWFLPAMLALIFNRKHFKLILLACIPAGFSVIAWGGVLIWATTGKVFSKSGKKIDNSD' A
#
# COMPACT_ATOMS: atom_id res chain seq x y z
N MET A 1 -14.54 31.07 -5.35
CA MET A 1 -13.96 30.63 -4.06
C MET A 1 -15.04 30.17 -3.09
N GLU A 2 -16.12 30.94 -2.94
CA GLU A 2 -17.27 30.61 -2.07
C GLU A 2 -17.83 29.19 -2.20
N TYR A 3 -17.88 28.64 -3.43
CA TYR A 3 -18.36 27.28 -3.71
C TYR A 3 -17.37 26.20 -3.26
N ILE A 4 -16.06 26.48 -3.34
CA ILE A 4 -15.01 25.56 -2.89
C ILE A 4 -15.02 25.51 -1.36
N ASP A 5 -15.11 26.65 -0.69
CA ASP A 5 -15.26 26.72 0.78
C ASP A 5 -16.50 25.97 1.25
N LYS A 6 -17.61 26.04 0.51
CA LYS A 6 -18.83 25.29 0.83
C LYS A 6 -18.68 23.76 0.65
N ILE A 7 -17.86 23.33 -0.30
CA ILE A 7 -17.51 21.91 -0.49
C ILE A 7 -16.55 21.45 0.60
N LEU A 8 -15.52 22.25 0.92
CA LEU A 8 -14.53 21.96 1.96
C LEU A 8 -15.17 21.97 3.38
N ALA A 9 -16.12 22.86 3.62
CA ALA A 9 -16.89 22.95 4.86
C ALA A 9 -18.07 21.96 4.93
N SER A 10 -18.25 21.11 3.91
CA SER A 10 -19.28 20.08 3.95
C SER A 10 -18.89 18.98 4.94
N GLU A 11 -19.85 18.53 5.73
CA GLU A 11 -19.69 17.43 6.70
C GLU A 11 -19.09 16.16 6.04
N TYR A 12 -19.37 15.96 4.75
CA TYR A 12 -18.90 14.83 3.95
C TYR A 12 -17.46 14.98 3.45
N PHE A 13 -16.90 16.19 3.42
CA PHE A 13 -15.54 16.42 2.97
C PHE A 13 -14.52 15.66 3.83
N ALA A 14 -14.71 15.69 5.15
CA ALA A 14 -13.89 14.92 6.07
C ALA A 14 -13.94 13.41 5.79
N PHE A 15 -15.13 12.87 5.48
CA PHE A 15 -15.30 11.46 5.13
C PHE A 15 -14.64 11.10 3.79
N ILE A 16 -14.72 11.97 2.80
CA ILE A 16 -14.08 11.76 1.49
C ILE A 16 -12.56 11.79 1.65
N VAL A 17 -12.01 12.76 2.37
CA VAL A 17 -10.57 12.85 2.63
C VAL A 17 -10.09 11.63 3.43
N ALA A 18 -10.81 11.25 4.48
CA ALA A 18 -10.49 10.05 5.26
C ALA A 18 -10.54 8.78 4.38
N GLY A 19 -11.57 8.64 3.55
CA GLY A 19 -11.71 7.54 2.60
C GLY A 19 -10.56 7.48 1.59
N VAL A 20 -10.16 8.62 1.04
CA VAL A 20 -9.03 8.73 0.11
C VAL A 20 -7.73 8.37 0.82
N VAL A 21 -7.48 8.84 2.04
CA VAL A 21 -6.27 8.50 2.80
C VAL A 21 -6.21 7.01 3.14
N ILE A 22 -7.33 6.43 3.57
CA ILE A 22 -7.43 4.99 3.88
C ILE A 22 -7.23 4.17 2.62
N LEU A 23 -7.84 4.56 1.50
CA LEU A 23 -7.62 3.91 0.21
C LEU A 23 -6.15 4.07 -0.20
N TRP A 24 -5.56 5.25 -0.10
CA TRP A 24 -4.16 5.50 -0.45
C TRP A 24 -3.18 4.62 0.34
N PHE A 25 -3.43 4.45 1.65
CA PHE A 25 -2.63 3.65 2.57
C PHE A 25 -3.07 2.19 2.70
N LEU A 26 -4.10 1.77 1.98
CA LEU A 26 -4.60 0.39 1.98
C LEU A 26 -3.49 -0.64 1.71
N PRO A 27 -2.57 -0.45 0.74
CA PRO A 27 -1.49 -1.40 0.48
C PRO A 27 -0.53 -1.53 1.66
N ALA A 28 -0.28 -0.43 2.39
CA ALA A 28 0.56 -0.42 3.56
C ALA A 28 -0.09 -1.15 4.75
N MET A 29 -1.41 -1.01 4.94
CA MET A 29 -2.16 -1.79 5.93
C MET A 29 -2.12 -3.29 5.62
N LEU A 30 -2.31 -3.69 4.36
CA LEU A 30 -2.18 -5.10 3.96
C LEU A 30 -0.76 -5.62 4.23
N ALA A 31 0.27 -4.85 3.90
CA ALA A 31 1.66 -5.21 4.15
C ALA A 31 1.98 -5.42 5.64
N LEU A 32 1.36 -4.62 6.53
CA LEU A 32 1.55 -4.71 7.97
C LEU A 32 1.01 -6.04 8.52
N ILE A 33 -0.12 -6.53 7.98
CA ILE A 33 -0.75 -7.79 8.38
C ILE A 33 -0.01 -9.00 7.79
N PHE A 34 0.36 -8.94 6.51
CA PHE A 34 0.96 -10.08 5.81
C PHE A 34 2.45 -10.26 6.06
N ASN A 35 3.22 -9.18 6.24
CA ASN A 35 4.68 -9.27 6.38
C ASN A 35 5.32 -8.02 7.04
N ARG A 36 5.40 -7.99 8.37
CA ARG A 36 6.06 -6.89 9.13
C ARG A 36 7.49 -6.58 8.69
N LYS A 37 8.22 -7.53 8.08
CA LYS A 37 9.59 -7.32 7.57
C LYS A 37 9.64 -6.51 6.27
N HIS A 38 8.65 -6.66 5.39
CA HIS A 38 8.61 -5.98 4.07
C HIS A 38 7.74 -4.72 4.09
N PHE A 39 7.05 -4.46 5.20
CA PHE A 39 6.27 -3.25 5.44
C PHE A 39 7.03 -1.96 5.09
N LYS A 40 8.31 -1.83 5.47
CA LYS A 40 9.11 -0.63 5.18
C LYS A 40 9.28 -0.37 3.68
N LEU A 41 9.40 -1.42 2.87
CA LEU A 41 9.54 -1.29 1.41
C LEU A 41 8.21 -0.89 0.76
N ILE A 42 7.10 -1.47 1.23
CA ILE A 42 5.76 -1.12 0.73
C ILE A 42 5.36 0.30 1.15
N LEU A 43 5.74 0.71 2.36
CA LEU A 43 5.51 2.07 2.85
C LEU A 43 6.30 3.11 2.03
N LEU A 44 7.56 2.82 1.70
CA LEU A 44 8.36 3.68 0.81
C LEU A 44 7.80 3.70 -0.61
N ALA A 45 7.33 2.56 -1.12
CA ALA A 45 6.68 2.47 -2.42
C ALA A 45 5.29 3.11 -2.44
N CYS A 46 4.63 3.33 -1.31
CA CYS A 46 3.34 4.02 -1.23
C CYS A 46 3.46 5.50 -1.65
N ILE A 47 4.60 6.15 -1.39
CA ILE A 47 4.84 7.54 -1.82
C ILE A 47 4.83 7.70 -3.35
N PRO A 48 5.60 6.91 -4.14
CA PRO A 48 5.51 6.94 -5.60
C PRO A 48 4.26 6.23 -6.15
N ALA A 49 3.75 5.18 -5.49
CA ALA A 49 2.57 4.45 -5.94
C ALA A 49 1.28 5.24 -5.83
N GLY A 50 1.22 6.18 -4.89
CA GLY A 50 0.17 7.18 -4.86
C GLY A 50 0.03 7.96 -6.18
N PHE A 51 1.16 8.22 -6.84
CA PHE A 51 1.16 8.98 -8.09
C PHE A 51 0.70 8.16 -9.31
N SER A 52 0.59 6.82 -9.21
CA SER A 52 0.28 5.97 -10.36
C SER A 52 -0.47 4.69 -10.00
N VAL A 53 -1.63 4.48 -10.65
CA VAL A 53 -2.52 3.32 -10.46
C VAL A 53 -1.80 1.99 -10.72
N ILE A 54 -0.86 1.94 -11.67
CA ILE A 54 -0.10 0.72 -12.00
C ILE A 54 0.82 0.33 -10.85
N ALA A 55 1.55 1.30 -10.30
CA ALA A 55 2.39 1.08 -9.14
C ALA A 55 1.53 0.68 -7.93
N TRP A 56 0.38 1.34 -7.73
CA TRP A 56 -0.58 1.03 -6.67
C TRP A 56 -1.09 -0.42 -6.73
N GLY A 57 -1.44 -0.92 -7.93
CA GLY A 57 -1.79 -2.32 -8.17
C GLY A 57 -0.63 -3.29 -7.91
N GLY A 58 0.58 -2.91 -8.32
CA GLY A 58 1.80 -3.70 -8.07
C GLY A 58 2.11 -3.89 -6.59
N VAL A 59 2.05 -2.83 -5.78
CA VAL A 59 2.23 -2.95 -4.31
C VAL A 59 1.09 -3.73 -3.65
N LEU A 60 -0.13 -3.71 -4.20
CA LEU A 60 -1.25 -4.53 -3.72
C LEU A 60 -1.00 -6.03 -3.93
N ILE A 61 -0.59 -6.43 -5.14
CA ILE A 61 -0.23 -7.82 -5.45
C ILE A 61 0.99 -8.25 -4.64
N TRP A 62 1.96 -7.37 -4.48
CA TRP A 62 3.15 -7.67 -3.70
C TRP A 62 2.86 -7.76 -2.19
N ALA A 63 1.96 -6.94 -1.65
CA ALA A 63 1.50 -7.01 -0.27
C ALA A 63 0.80 -8.36 0.03
N THR A 64 -0.01 -8.87 -0.91
CA THR A 64 -0.71 -10.15 -0.76
C THR A 64 0.16 -11.38 -1.06
N THR A 65 1.08 -11.26 -2.04
CA THR A 65 1.88 -12.38 -2.56
C THR A 65 3.28 -12.49 -1.92
N GLY A 66 3.79 -11.43 -1.28
CA GLY A 66 5.19 -11.33 -0.81
C GLY A 66 5.64 -12.41 0.18
N LYS A 67 4.72 -13.16 0.79
CA LYS A 67 5.04 -14.31 1.65
C LYS A 67 5.55 -15.52 0.85
N VAL A 68 5.08 -15.69 -0.39
CA VAL A 68 5.34 -16.87 -1.24
C VAL A 68 6.74 -16.83 -1.86
N PHE A 69 7.24 -15.64 -2.21
CA PHE A 69 8.59 -15.50 -2.79
C PHE A 69 9.74 -15.71 -1.81
N SER A 70 9.48 -15.69 -0.49
CA SER A 70 10.53 -15.86 0.52
C SER A 70 11.07 -17.30 0.65
N LYS A 71 10.40 -18.29 0.03
CA LYS A 71 10.70 -19.72 0.23
C LYS A 71 11.20 -20.45 -1.01
N SER A 72 11.80 -19.75 -1.97
CA SER A 72 12.48 -20.40 -3.13
C SER A 72 14.01 -20.42 -3.01
N GLY A 73 14.58 -19.96 -1.88
CA GLY A 73 16.01 -20.01 -1.61
C GLY A 73 16.45 -21.21 -0.77
N LYS A 74 15.80 -22.38 -0.90
CA LYS A 74 16.33 -23.61 -0.29
C LYS A 74 17.61 -23.94 -1.05
N LYS A 75 18.75 -23.49 -0.49
CA LYS A 75 20.09 -23.82 -0.95
C LYS A 75 20.13 -25.31 -1.25
N ILE A 76 20.47 -25.63 -2.50
CA ILE A 76 20.87 -26.97 -2.89
C ILE A 76 22.21 -27.17 -2.19
N ASP A 77 22.15 -27.78 -1.00
CA ASP A 77 23.32 -28.26 -0.28
C ASP A 77 23.80 -29.51 -1.03
N ASN A 78 24.76 -29.30 -1.95
CA ASN A 78 25.57 -30.39 -2.46
C ASN A 78 26.57 -30.70 -1.35
N SER A 79 26.31 -31.77 -0.61
CA SER A 79 27.29 -32.44 0.24
C SER A 79 27.58 -33.80 -0.39
N ASP A 80 28.82 -33.91 -0.89
CA ASP A 80 29.48 -35.08 -1.47
C ASP A 80 29.48 -36.31 -0.53
#